data_AF-A0A957V643-F1
#
_entry.id   AF-A0A957V643-F1
#
_cell.length_a   1.000
_cell.length_b   1.000
_cell.length_c   1.000
_cell.angle_alpha   90.00
_cell.angle_beta   90.00
_cell.angle_gamma   90.00
#
_symmetry.space_group_name_H-M   'P 1'
#
loop_
_entity.id
_entity.type
_entity.pdbx_description
1 polymer ?
#
loop_
_entity_poly.entity_id
_entity_poly.type
_entity_poly.pdbx_seq_one_letter_code
_entity_poly.pdbx_strand_id
1 'polypeptide(L)'
;MERVNEQSTAYVTATFRDKTGTAATPTAISYRIDDVATGQEIRDDTAITPAASTVEITLTPADNAMVSATRPIEVHALTVTATYGDADAVRGVYLFEVANLMAVA
;
A
#
# COMPACT_ATOMS: atom_id res chain seq x y z
N MET A 1 -7.37 8.96 7.84
CA MET A 1 -6.61 7.70 7.71
C MET A 1 -7.64 6.58 7.77
N GLU A 2 -7.60 5.64 6.84
CA GLU A 2 -8.52 4.50 6.86
C GLU A 2 -8.11 3.51 7.96
N ARG A 3 -9.10 2.82 8.53
CA ARG A 3 -8.90 1.76 9.52
C ARG A 3 -9.44 0.45 8.97
N VAL A 4 -8.58 -0.55 8.92
CA VAL A 4 -8.84 -1.90 8.42
C VAL A 4 -8.76 -2.86 9.61
N ASN A 5 -9.61 -3.88 9.64
CA ASN A 5 -9.50 -4.91 10.66
C ASN A 5 -8.38 -5.88 10.31
N GLU A 6 -7.68 -6.37 11.32
CA GLU A 6 -6.69 -7.41 11.14
C GLU A 6 -7.25 -8.58 10.32
N GLN A 7 -6.43 -9.13 9.42
CA GLN A 7 -6.77 -10.31 8.60
C GLN A 7 -8.02 -10.11 7.73
N SER A 8 -8.39 -8.87 7.43
CA SER A 8 -9.47 -8.55 6.49
C SER A 8 -8.94 -8.01 5.16
N THR A 9 -9.77 -8.05 4.12
CA THR A 9 -9.44 -7.46 2.81
C THR A 9 -9.80 -5.98 2.80
N ALA A 10 -8.96 -5.15 2.17
CA ALA A 10 -9.24 -3.75 1.88
C ALA A 10 -8.81 -3.39 0.44
N TYR A 11 -9.26 -2.24 -0.06
CA TYR A 11 -9.06 -1.83 -1.45
C TYR A 11 -8.55 -0.39 -1.51
N VAL A 12 -7.42 -0.17 -2.17
CA VAL A 12 -6.83 1.16 -2.34
C VAL A 12 -6.78 1.52 -3.81
N THR A 13 -7.38 2.64 -4.18
CA THR A 13 -7.28 3.18 -5.56
C THR A 13 -6.07 4.11 -5.67
N ALA A 14 -5.15 3.79 -6.59
CA ALA A 14 -4.03 4.65 -6.93
C ALA A 14 -4.25 5.26 -8.32
N THR A 15 -4.21 6.59 -8.41
CA THR A 15 -4.27 7.35 -9.68
C THR A 15 -2.92 7.99 -9.95
N PHE A 16 -2.36 7.72 -11.13
CA PHE A 16 -1.04 8.19 -11.54
C PHE A 16 -1.13 9.37 -12.48
N ARG A 17 -0.23 10.34 -12.29
CA ARG A 17 -0.22 11.60 -13.04
C ARG A 17 1.19 11.89 -13.53
N ASP A 18 1.28 12.46 -14.73
CA ASP A 18 2.54 12.98 -15.25
C ASP A 18 2.96 14.28 -14.55
N LYS A 19 4.13 14.81 -14.95
CA LYS A 19 4.69 16.07 -14.44
C LYS A 19 3.79 17.31 -14.63
N THR A 20 2.75 17.21 -15.45
CA THR A 20 1.77 18.29 -15.68
C THR A 20 0.52 18.13 -14.82
N GLY A 21 0.42 17.05 -14.04
CA GLY A 21 -0.75 16.73 -13.22
C GLY A 21 -1.85 15.98 -13.99
N THR A 22 -1.60 15.62 -15.25
CA THR A 22 -2.57 14.90 -16.09
C THR A 22 -2.49 13.41 -15.82
N ALA A 23 -3.64 12.73 -15.75
CA ALA A 23 -3.67 11.29 -15.56
C ALA A 23 -2.93 10.59 -16.72
N ALA A 24 -1.93 9.78 -16.38
CA ALA A 24 -1.03 9.17 -17.36
C ALA A 24 -0.64 7.76 -16.90
N THR A 25 -0.59 6.82 -17.85
CA THR A 25 -0.19 5.43 -17.60
C THR A 25 1.33 5.33 -17.45
N PRO A 26 1.85 4.89 -16.30
CA PRO A 26 3.28 4.59 -16.13
C PRO A 26 3.72 3.41 -17.01
N THR A 27 5.01 3.29 -17.30
CA THR A 27 5.59 2.12 -17.98
C THR A 27 5.70 0.92 -17.04
N ALA A 28 5.89 1.15 -15.74
CA ALA A 28 5.86 0.13 -14.71
C ALA A 28 5.28 0.70 -13.40
N ILE A 29 4.60 -0.16 -12.64
CA ILE A 29 4.07 0.17 -11.32
C ILE A 29 4.44 -0.96 -10.37
N SER A 30 4.93 -0.63 -9.18
CA SER A 30 5.10 -1.58 -8.08
C SER A 30 4.57 -1.02 -6.77
N TYR A 31 4.32 -1.90 -5.82
CA TYR A 31 4.00 -1.52 -4.45
C TYR A 31 4.66 -2.42 -3.42
N ARG A 32 4.89 -1.87 -2.23
CA ARG A 32 5.48 -2.51 -1.05
C ARG A 32 4.66 -2.10 0.18
N ILE A 33 4.58 -2.97 1.17
CA ILE A 33 3.91 -2.66 2.44
C ILE A 33 4.88 -2.90 3.58
N ASP A 34 5.00 -1.90 4.47
CA ASP A 34 5.85 -1.95 5.66
C ASP A 34 5.06 -1.55 6.90
N ASP A 35 5.35 -2.17 8.05
CA ASP A 35 4.91 -1.65 9.35
C ASP A 35 5.72 -0.39 9.69
N VAL A 36 5.04 0.71 9.94
CA VAL A 36 5.67 2.03 10.15
C VAL A 36 6.48 2.07 11.44
N ALA A 37 6.00 1.39 12.50
CA ALA A 37 6.62 1.48 13.81
C ALA A 37 7.95 0.70 13.88
N THR A 38 8.03 -0.45 13.20
CA THR A 38 9.20 -1.34 13.23
C THR A 38 10.07 -1.26 11.99
N GLY A 39 9.54 -0.74 10.88
CA GLY A 39 10.16 -0.84 9.56
C GLY A 39 10.16 -2.26 9.00
N GLN A 40 9.39 -3.17 9.60
CA GLN A 40 9.30 -4.54 9.12
C GLN A 40 8.54 -4.57 7.79
N GLU A 41 9.13 -5.25 6.82
CA GLU A 41 8.47 -5.56 5.56
C GLU A 41 7.32 -6.55 5.79
N ILE A 42 6.13 -6.17 5.33
CA ILE A 42 4.94 -7.02 5.33
C ILE A 42 4.77 -7.67 3.95
N ARG A 43 5.04 -6.88 2.91
CA ARG A 43 5.05 -7.33 1.52
C ARG A 43 6.22 -6.71 0.78
N ASP A 44 7.03 -7.56 0.15
CA ASP A 44 8.09 -7.16 -0.78
C ASP A 44 7.52 -6.53 -2.07
N ASP A 45 8.37 -5.83 -2.81
CA ASP A 45 8.02 -5.10 -4.03
C ASP A 45 7.27 -6.01 -5.02
N THR A 46 6.00 -5.67 -5.24
CA THR A 46 5.07 -6.43 -6.06
C THR A 46 4.67 -5.60 -7.27
N ALA A 47 4.94 -6.12 -8.47
CA ALA A 47 4.55 -5.45 -9.71
C ALA A 47 3.02 -5.48 -9.92
N ILE A 48 2.46 -4.36 -10.38
CA ILE A 48 1.05 -4.26 -10.79
C ILE A 48 0.98 -4.38 -12.31
N THR A 49 0.26 -5.38 -12.80
CA THR A 49 0.08 -5.63 -14.24
C THR A 49 -1.41 -5.90 -14.57
N PRO A 50 -1.93 -5.35 -15.68
CA PRO A 50 -1.31 -4.36 -16.56
C PRO A 50 -1.18 -2.98 -15.90
N ALA A 51 -0.23 -2.16 -16.37
CA ALA A 51 -0.13 -0.77 -15.92
C ALA A 51 -1.30 0.06 -16.49
N ALA A 52 -1.88 0.93 -15.65
CA ALA A 52 -2.95 1.84 -16.03
C ALA A 52 -2.80 3.17 -15.28
N SER A 53 -3.42 4.23 -15.78
CA SER A 53 -3.45 5.54 -15.12
C SER A 53 -4.25 5.54 -13.81
N THR A 54 -5.07 4.51 -13.58
CA THR A 54 -5.71 4.23 -12.29
C THR A 54 -5.76 2.72 -12.09
N VAL A 55 -5.35 2.26 -10.91
CA VAL A 55 -5.37 0.84 -10.52
C VAL A 55 -5.99 0.69 -9.14
N GLU A 56 -6.64 -0.44 -8.90
CA GLU A 56 -7.04 -0.87 -7.57
C GLU A 56 -6.00 -1.86 -7.04
N ILE A 57 -5.53 -1.60 -5.81
CA ILE A 57 -4.62 -2.45 -5.06
C ILE A 57 -5.46 -3.15 -3.99
N THR A 58 -5.60 -4.46 -4.12
CA THR A 58 -6.26 -5.30 -3.11
C THR A 58 -5.28 -5.63 -2.00
N LEU A 59 -5.53 -5.11 -0.80
CA LEU A 59 -4.82 -5.49 0.41
C LEU A 59 -5.40 -6.80 0.92
N THR A 60 -4.58 -7.86 0.93
CA THR A 60 -5.01 -9.19 1.35
C THR A 60 -5.05 -9.32 2.87
N PRO A 61 -5.71 -10.36 3.42
CA PRO A 61 -5.62 -10.66 4.84
C PRO A 61 -4.19 -10.77 5.39
N ALA A 62 -3.23 -11.23 4.58
CA ALA A 62 -1.83 -11.31 5.00
C ALA A 62 -1.17 -9.92 5.08
N ASP A 63 -1.55 -9.00 4.18
CA ASP A 63 -1.06 -7.62 4.19
C ASP A 63 -1.58 -6.84 5.41
N ASN A 64 -2.77 -7.21 5.89
CA ASN A 64 -3.41 -6.60 7.04
C ASN A 64 -3.27 -7.45 8.31
N ALA A 65 -2.29 -8.35 8.39
CA ALA A 65 -2.00 -9.09 9.61
C ALA A 65 -1.22 -8.21 10.59
N MET A 66 -1.49 -8.33 11.89
CA MET A 66 -0.70 -7.62 12.90
C MET A 66 0.71 -8.20 12.95
N VAL A 67 1.71 -7.33 12.95
CA VAL A 67 3.11 -7.68 13.24
C VAL A 67 3.28 -8.00 14.72
N SER A 68 2.57 -7.28 15.58
CA SER A 68 2.60 -7.42 17.04
C SER A 68 1.20 -7.62 17.61
N ALA A 69 0.92 -8.86 18.03
CA ALA A 69 -0.36 -9.24 18.62
C ALA A 69 -0.70 -8.53 19.96
N THR A 70 0.23 -7.82 20.57
CA THR A 70 0.00 -7.07 21.82
C THR A 70 -0.43 -5.63 21.59
N ARG A 71 -0.25 -5.10 20.38
CA ARG A 71 -0.68 -3.74 20.03
C ARG A 71 -2.17 -3.76 19.70
N PRO A 72 -2.95 -2.76 20.15
CA PRO A 72 -4.35 -2.65 19.76
C PRO A 72 -4.50 -2.16 18.30
N ILE A 73 -3.52 -1.41 17.80
CA ILE A 73 -3.49 -0.83 16.47
C ILE A 73 -2.04 -0.81 15.96
N GLU A 74 -1.86 -1.10 14.67
CA GLU A 74 -0.63 -0.83 13.90
C GLU A 74 -0.89 0.14 12.76
N VAL A 75 0.18 0.76 12.26
CA VAL A 75 0.13 1.62 11.09
C VAL A 75 0.99 0.99 10.02
N HIS A 76 0.39 0.71 8.87
CA HIS A 76 1.07 0.17 7.72
C HIS A 76 1.18 1.24 6.63
N ALA A 77 2.30 1.21 5.90
CA ALA A 77 2.58 2.10 4.79
C ALA A 77 2.58 1.33 3.48
N LEU A 78 1.56 1.57 2.65
CA LEU A 78 1.55 1.16 1.26
C LEU A 78 2.34 2.17 0.44
N THR A 79 3.57 1.83 0.06
CA THR A 79 4.40 2.63 -0.84
C THR A 79 4.16 2.16 -2.27
N VAL A 80 3.70 3.06 -3.14
CA VAL A 80 3.51 2.79 -4.57
C VAL A 80 4.56 3.56 -5.37
N THR A 81 5.28 2.86 -6.24
CA THR A 81 6.24 3.44 -7.18
C THR A 81 5.67 3.34 -8.59
N ALA A 82 5.62 4.47 -9.29
CA ALA A 82 5.26 4.56 -10.70
C ALA A 82 6.45 5.06 -11.51
N THR A 83 6.89 4.29 -12.50
CA THR A 83 8.00 4.62 -13.39
C THR A 83 7.46 5.04 -14.75
N TYR A 84 7.91 6.17 -15.28
CA TYR A 84 7.59 6.70 -16.60
C TYR A 84 8.76 6.61 -17.59
N GLY A 85 9.98 6.40 -17.09
CA GLY A 85 11.20 6.18 -17.87
C GLY A 85 12.40 5.88 -16.96
N ASP A 86 13.59 5.63 -17.53
CA ASP A 86 14.75 5.11 -16.79
C ASP A 86 15.21 5.95 -15.59
N ALA A 87 14.93 7.26 -15.61
CA ALA A 87 15.23 8.20 -14.53
C ALA A 87 14.01 9.03 -14.11
N ASP A 88 12.80 8.56 -14.42
CA ASP A 88 11.54 9.24 -14.11
C ASP A 88 10.63 8.28 -13.34
N ALA A 89 10.66 8.41 -12.02
CA ALA A 89 9.81 7.64 -11.12
C ALA A 89 9.24 8.51 -10.00
N VAL A 90 7.97 8.29 -9.70
CA VAL A 90 7.23 8.97 -8.64
C VAL A 90 6.85 7.96 -7.58
N ARG A 91 6.98 8.34 -6.30
CA ARG A 91 6.56 7.53 -5.16
C ARG A 91 5.44 8.21 -4.39
N GLY A 92 4.39 7.45 -4.10
CA GLY A 92 3.31 7.84 -3.20
C GLY A 92 3.26 6.89 -2.01
N VAL A 93 2.84 7.41 -0.85
CA VAL A 93 2.62 6.61 0.35
C VAL A 93 1.18 6.78 0.80
N TYR A 94 0.49 5.65 0.97
CA TYR A 94 -0.81 5.57 1.62
C TYR A 94 -0.65 4.91 2.98
N LEU A 95 -0.95 5.64 4.04
CA LEU A 95 -0.92 5.12 5.40
C LEU A 95 -2.33 4.65 5.79
N PHE A 96 -2.42 3.47 6.40
CA PHE A 96 -3.66 2.94 6.96
C PHE A 96 -3.41 2.28 8.33
N GLU A 97 -4.44 2.25 9.16
CA GLU A 97 -4.40 1.60 10.46
C GLU A 97 -4.92 0.16 10.35
N VAL A 98 -4.26 -0.78 11.03
CA VAL A 98 -4.72 -2.16 11.23
C VAL A 98 -5.15 -2.35 12.68
N ALA A 99 -6.41 -2.72 12.88
CA ALA A 99 -7.01 -2.92 14.19
C ALA A 99 -6.92 -4.37 14.63
N ASN A 100 -6.32 -4.61 15.79
CA ASN A 100 -6.26 -5.94 16.39
C ASN A 100 -7.65 -6.35 16.91
N LEU A 101 -8.23 -7.40 16.34
CA LEU A 101 -9.53 -7.93 16.76
C LEU A 101 -9.44 -8.85 17.98
N MET A 102 -8.27 -9.43 18.28
CA MET A 102 -8.05 -10.24 19.49
C MET A 102 -7.79 -9.38 20.74
N ALA A 103 -7.41 -8.10 20.58
CA ALA A 103 -7.26 -7.15 21.67
C ALA A 103 -8.59 -6.50 22.12
N VAL A 104 -9.68 -6.69 21.36
CA VAL A 104 -11.02 -6.25 21.74
C VAL A 104 -11.68 -7.39 22.54
N ALA A 105 -11.52 -7.34 23.86
CA ALA A 105 -12.24 -8.19 24.81
C ALA A 105 -13.70 -7.74 25.00
#